data_AF-A0A4Q6FW33-F1
#
_entry.id   AF-A0A4Q6FW33-F1
#
_cell.length_a   1.000
_cell.length_b   1.000
_cell.length_c   1.000
_cell.angle_alpha   90.00
_cell.angle_beta   90.00
_cell.angle_gamma   90.00
#
_symmetry.space_group_name_H-M   'P 1'
#
loop_
_entity.id
_entity.type
_entity.pdbx_description
1 polymer ?
#
loop_
_entity_poly.entity_id
_entity_poly.type
_entity_poly.pdbx_seq_one_letter_code
_entity_poly.pdbx_strand_id
1 'polypeptide(L)'
;MRRRQDLIEAFYRVFDPSRLWQEWDQAVNKGARRLTGEGRHFKSFRIPQGTGRGIDLAMNVAKPCFHQGRSDLTREWVRACKSIKSLSHPLLPPFEVLEGAGDLVLFVMPFCEEALTLSQQNSPKIAAQIKGLRDLLSAAGWMLDDYWQLRSCRGYPFVIDFSELKMIPPQGSAGPRLNR
;
A
#
# COMPACT_ATOMS: atom_id res chain seq x y z
N MET A 1 -17.42 -13.29 5.25
CA MET A 1 -16.96 -12.32 4.23
C MET A 1 -17.55 -10.92 4.36
N ARG A 2 -18.73 -10.69 4.99
CA ARG A 2 -19.33 -9.34 5.19
C ARG A 2 -18.36 -8.27 5.72
N ARG A 3 -17.54 -8.68 6.69
CA ARG A 3 -16.57 -7.84 7.38
C ARG A 3 -15.50 -7.12 6.51
N ARG A 4 -14.97 -7.76 5.45
CA ARG A 4 -14.03 -7.10 4.51
C ARG A 4 -14.77 -6.10 3.63
N GLN A 5 -15.97 -6.48 3.19
CA GLN A 5 -16.82 -5.63 2.38
C GLN A 5 -17.17 -4.33 3.12
N ASP A 6 -17.43 -4.40 4.43
CA ASP A 6 -17.66 -3.22 5.27
C ASP A 6 -16.47 -2.24 5.26
N LEU A 7 -15.23 -2.73 5.29
CA LEU A 7 -14.02 -1.89 5.21
C LEU A 7 -13.86 -1.26 3.83
N ILE A 8 -14.13 -2.03 2.76
CA ILE A 8 -14.08 -1.55 1.38
C ILE A 8 -15.12 -0.45 1.16
N GLU A 9 -16.36 -0.67 1.59
CA GLU A 9 -17.44 0.30 1.47
C GLU A 9 -17.15 1.55 2.31
N ALA A 10 -16.61 1.39 3.52
CA ALA A 10 -16.21 2.52 4.34
C ALA A 10 -15.09 3.35 3.69
N PHE A 11 -14.12 2.70 3.04
CA PHE A 11 -13.05 3.37 2.29
C PHE A 11 -13.59 4.16 1.11
N TYR A 12 -14.38 3.52 0.24
CA TYR A 12 -14.89 4.19 -0.97
C TYR A 12 -15.96 5.25 -0.66
N ARG A 13 -16.63 5.18 0.49
CA ARG A 13 -17.54 6.26 0.94
C ARG A 13 -16.80 7.56 1.26
N VAL A 14 -15.54 7.47 1.68
CA VAL A 14 -14.76 8.62 2.18
C VAL A 14 -13.64 9.04 1.24
N PHE A 15 -13.32 8.20 0.24
CA PHE A 15 -12.30 8.45 -0.75
C PHE A 15 -12.76 9.54 -1.73
N ASP A 16 -12.09 10.68 -1.69
CA ASP A 16 -12.31 11.82 -2.58
C ASP A 16 -10.95 12.31 -3.12
N PRO A 17 -10.62 12.03 -4.39
CA PRO A 17 -9.36 12.47 -5.00
C PRO A 17 -9.15 13.99 -4.93
N SER A 18 -10.21 14.78 -5.10
CA SER A 18 -10.09 16.25 -5.13
C SER A 18 -9.67 16.80 -3.77
N ARG A 19 -10.26 16.24 -2.70
CA ARG A 19 -9.88 16.54 -1.32
C ARG A 19 -8.47 16.06 -1.02
N LEU A 20 -8.06 14.88 -1.48
CA LEU A 20 -6.72 14.34 -1.19
C LEU A 20 -5.59 15.22 -1.72
N TRP A 21 -5.77 15.86 -2.89
CA TRP A 21 -4.80 16.84 -3.39
C TRP A 21 -4.71 18.10 -2.52
N GLN A 22 -5.84 18.57 -1.99
CA GLN A 22 -5.85 19.70 -1.05
C GLN A 22 -5.17 19.32 0.28
N GLU A 23 -5.43 18.12 0.77
CA GLU A 23 -4.82 17.58 1.99
C GLU A 23 -3.31 17.39 1.84
N TRP A 24 -2.83 16.97 0.66
CA TRP A 24 -1.40 16.90 0.35
C TRP A 24 -0.74 18.28 0.42
N ASP A 25 -1.31 19.30 -0.20
CA ASP A 25 -0.79 20.67 -0.14
C ASP A 25 -0.74 21.19 1.31
N GLN A 26 -1.80 20.93 2.09
CA GLN A 26 -1.85 21.27 3.50
C GLN A 26 -0.78 20.54 4.33
N ALA A 27 -0.53 19.27 4.03
CA ALA A 27 0.44 18.46 4.75
C ALA A 27 1.90 18.84 4.44
N VAL A 28 2.23 19.00 3.16
CA VAL A 28 3.62 19.15 2.70
C VAL A 28 4.06 20.61 2.68
N ASN A 29 3.20 21.52 2.18
CA ASN A 29 3.59 22.92 1.99
C ASN A 29 3.20 23.79 3.19
N LYS A 30 2.07 23.50 3.84
CA LYS A 30 1.55 24.31 4.96
C LYS A 30 1.86 23.72 6.33
N GLY A 31 2.39 22.49 6.40
CA GLY A 31 2.70 21.81 7.67
C GLY A 31 1.47 21.58 8.57
N ALA A 32 0.26 21.67 8.03
CA ALA A 32 -0.99 21.63 8.80
C ALA A 32 -1.41 20.21 9.21
N ARG A 33 -0.74 19.18 8.68
CA ARG A 33 -0.97 17.77 9.03
C ARG A 33 0.25 17.18 9.71
N ARG A 34 0.02 16.48 10.83
CA ARG A 34 1.07 15.75 11.54
C ARG A 34 1.47 14.51 10.74
N LEU A 35 2.78 14.35 10.55
CA LEU A 35 3.39 13.13 10.03
C LEU A 35 3.10 11.96 11.00
N THR A 36 2.54 10.88 10.48
CA THR A 36 2.21 9.68 11.28
C THR A 36 3.18 8.53 11.07
N GLY A 37 3.97 8.58 10.01
CA GLY A 37 5.03 7.62 9.75
C GLY A 37 5.91 8.08 8.60
N GLU A 38 7.18 7.68 8.62
CA GLU A 38 8.09 7.92 7.51
C GLU A 38 8.91 6.66 7.25
N GLY A 39 8.74 6.12 6.04
CA GLY A 39 9.55 5.02 5.54
C GLY A 39 10.65 5.50 4.61
N ARG A 40 11.34 4.53 4.02
CA ARG A 40 12.32 4.79 2.96
C ARG A 40 11.66 5.49 1.76
N HIS A 41 10.50 5.01 1.34
CA HIS A 41 9.86 5.41 0.09
C HIS A 41 8.70 6.39 0.24
N PHE A 42 8.03 6.40 1.39
CA PHE A 42 6.82 7.19 1.59
C PHE A 42 6.86 7.99 2.91
N LYS A 43 6.24 9.16 2.88
CA LYS A 43 5.81 9.90 4.08
C LYS A 43 4.30 9.70 4.26
N SER A 44 3.87 9.30 5.44
CA SER A 44 2.48 8.96 5.72
C SER A 44 1.82 10.04 6.58
N PHE A 45 0.65 10.49 6.13
CA PHE A 45 -0.18 11.45 6.86
C PHE A 45 -1.56 10.84 7.12
N ARG A 46 -2.12 11.11 8.30
CA ARG A 46 -3.50 10.77 8.63
C ARG A 46 -4.45 11.86 8.13
N ILE A 47 -5.43 11.47 7.34
CA ILE A 47 -6.52 12.32 6.89
C ILE A 47 -7.77 11.95 7.71
N PRO A 48 -8.14 12.76 8.71
CA PRO A 48 -9.28 12.45 9.55
C PRO A 48 -10.59 12.59 8.78
N GLN A 49 -11.53 11.68 9.07
CA GLN A 49 -12.91 11.83 8.69
C GLN A 49 -13.63 12.72 9.71
N GLY A 50 -13.92 13.97 9.32
CA GLY A 50 -14.46 15.00 10.22
C GLY A 50 -15.82 14.65 10.85
N THR A 51 -16.54 13.66 10.34
CA THR A 51 -17.87 13.27 10.82
C THR A 51 -17.93 11.78 11.16
N GLY A 52 -17.41 11.39 12.34
CA GLY A 52 -17.66 10.20 13.20
C GLY A 52 -18.10 8.80 12.71
N ARG A 53 -18.51 8.61 11.46
CA ARG A 53 -19.00 7.35 10.86
C ARG A 53 -18.11 6.85 9.71
N GLY A 54 -17.06 7.60 9.35
CA GLY A 54 -16.07 7.23 8.34
C GLY A 54 -14.88 6.46 8.91
N ILE A 55 -14.00 6.01 8.02
CA ILE A 55 -12.64 5.61 8.38
C ILE A 55 -11.69 6.76 8.06
N ASP A 56 -10.64 6.92 8.84
CA ASP A 56 -9.55 7.81 8.48
C ASP A 56 -8.74 7.18 7.34
N LEU A 57 -8.11 8.03 6.53
CA LEU A 57 -7.24 7.59 5.45
C LEU A 57 -5.78 7.81 5.81
N ALA A 58 -4.93 6.85 5.46
CA ALA A 58 -3.50 7.04 5.36
C ALA A 58 -3.20 7.54 3.94
N MET A 59 -2.70 8.77 3.83
CA MET A 59 -2.17 9.32 2.59
C MET A 59 -0.65 9.18 2.61
N ASN A 60 -0.13 8.24 1.81
CA ASN A 60 1.30 7.99 1.68
C ASN A 60 1.83 8.74 0.45
N VAL A 61 2.65 9.75 0.70
CA VAL A 61 3.26 10.60 -0.32
C VAL A 61 4.62 10.03 -0.69
N ALA A 62 4.82 9.71 -1.97
CA ALA A 62 6.10 9.23 -2.49
C ALA A 62 7.23 10.24 -2.23
N LYS A 63 8.37 9.75 -1.75
CA LYS A 63 9.60 10.53 -1.57
C LYS A 63 10.39 10.54 -2.89
N PRO A 64 11.25 11.56 -3.12
CA PRO A 64 12.11 11.59 -4.32
C PRO A 64 12.98 10.33 -4.50
N CYS A 65 13.43 9.73 -3.38
CA CYS A 65 14.24 8.53 -3.38
C CYS A 65 13.48 7.24 -3.74
N PHE A 66 12.14 7.25 -3.73
CA PHE A 66 11.34 6.09 -4.13
C PHE A 66 11.62 5.68 -5.58
N HIS A 67 12.04 6.63 -6.41
CA HIS A 67 12.17 6.41 -7.84
C HIS A 67 13.54 6.77 -8.41
N GLN A 68 14.42 7.38 -7.61
CA GLN A 68 15.77 7.81 -8.03
C GLN A 68 15.78 8.59 -9.37
N GLY A 69 14.68 9.28 -9.71
CA GLY A 69 14.52 10.00 -10.98
C GLY A 69 14.12 9.15 -12.20
N ARG A 70 13.67 7.90 -12.02
CA ARG A 70 13.20 7.02 -13.11
C ARG A 70 11.68 6.95 -13.17
N SER A 71 11.07 7.83 -13.96
CA SER A 71 9.61 7.89 -14.16
C SER A 71 9.00 6.58 -14.68
N ASP A 72 9.75 5.78 -15.44
CA ASP A 72 9.27 4.47 -15.91
C ASP A 72 9.06 3.47 -14.77
N LEU A 73 9.88 3.51 -13.70
CA LEU A 73 9.69 2.65 -12.54
C LEU A 73 8.44 3.07 -11.75
N THR A 74 8.16 4.37 -11.66
CA THR A 74 6.94 4.88 -11.06
C THR A 74 5.71 4.38 -11.81
N ARG A 75 5.69 4.52 -13.14
CA ARG A 75 4.58 4.05 -13.98
C ARG A 75 4.39 2.55 -13.90
N GLU A 76 5.47 1.79 -13.86
CA GLU A 76 5.43 0.34 -13.68
C GLU A 76 4.84 -0.04 -12.32
N TRP A 77 5.28 0.61 -11.24
CA TRP A 77 4.74 0.40 -9.90
C TRP A 77 3.25 0.77 -9.83
N VAL A 78 2.85 1.90 -10.42
CA VAL A 78 1.43 2.29 -10.50
C VAL A 78 0.62 1.25 -11.28
N ARG A 79 1.14 0.73 -12.39
CA ARG A 79 0.52 -0.35 -13.16
C ARG A 79 0.38 -1.61 -12.32
N ALA A 80 1.41 -1.96 -11.55
CA ALA A 80 1.39 -3.10 -10.63
C ALA A 80 0.28 -2.92 -9.58
N CYS A 81 0.22 -1.76 -8.92
CA CYS A 81 -0.84 -1.42 -7.97
C CYS A 81 -2.24 -1.51 -8.60
N LYS A 82 -2.44 -0.95 -9.80
CA LYS A 82 -3.71 -1.05 -10.54
C LYS A 82 -4.07 -2.50 -10.86
N SER A 83 -3.09 -3.32 -11.22
CA SER A 83 -3.29 -4.76 -11.49
C SER A 83 -3.67 -5.54 -10.24
N ILE A 84 -3.01 -5.29 -9.09
CA ILE A 84 -3.27 -6.07 -7.87
C ILE A 84 -4.52 -5.59 -7.13
N LYS A 85 -4.96 -4.34 -7.34
CA LYS A 85 -6.16 -3.77 -6.71
C LYS A 85 -7.44 -4.60 -6.96
N SER A 86 -7.55 -5.25 -8.11
CA SER A 86 -8.71 -6.09 -8.44
C SER A 86 -8.68 -7.46 -7.76
N LEU A 87 -7.55 -7.84 -7.15
CA LEU A 87 -7.39 -9.13 -6.49
C LEU A 87 -8.19 -9.17 -5.18
N SER A 88 -8.82 -10.31 -4.90
CA SER A 88 -9.56 -10.52 -3.67
C SER A 88 -8.72 -11.32 -2.69
N HIS A 89 -8.07 -10.63 -1.75
CA HIS A 89 -7.30 -11.26 -0.68
C HIS A 89 -7.55 -10.59 0.69
N PRO A 90 -7.62 -11.35 1.81
CA PRO A 90 -7.84 -10.77 3.15
C PRO A 90 -6.78 -9.77 3.61
N LEU A 91 -5.51 -9.99 3.23
CA LEU A 91 -4.40 -9.11 3.57
C LEU A 91 -4.18 -7.96 2.57
N LEU A 92 -4.98 -7.87 1.51
CA LEU A 92 -4.93 -6.76 0.57
C LEU A 92 -5.98 -5.71 1.02
N PRO A 93 -5.55 -4.49 1.38
CA PRO A 93 -6.49 -3.44 1.76
C PRO A 93 -7.29 -2.94 0.55
N PRO A 94 -8.44 -2.28 0.75
CA PRO A 94 -8.88 -1.31 -0.25
C PRO A 94 -7.83 -0.19 -0.33
N PHE A 95 -7.39 0.16 -1.53
CA PHE A 95 -6.47 1.26 -1.72
C PHE A 95 -6.65 1.89 -3.11
N GLU A 96 -6.11 3.09 -3.25
CA GLU A 96 -6.04 3.84 -4.50
C GLU A 96 -4.64 4.43 -4.70
N VAL A 97 -4.26 4.60 -5.97
CA VAL A 97 -3.04 5.29 -6.35
C VAL A 97 -3.41 6.47 -7.22
N LEU A 98 -2.99 7.67 -6.81
CA LEU A 98 -3.20 8.91 -7.56
C LEU A 98 -1.87 9.41 -8.11
N GLU A 99 -1.89 9.77 -9.40
CA GLU A 99 -0.76 10.34 -10.12
C GLU A 99 -0.99 11.85 -10.28
N GLY A 100 0.00 12.65 -9.88
CA GLY A 100 -0.04 14.11 -9.94
C GLY A 100 1.03 14.68 -10.87
N ALA A 101 1.19 16.01 -10.84
CA ALA A 101 2.25 16.68 -11.59
C ALA A 101 3.65 16.32 -11.02
N GLY A 102 4.66 16.24 -11.90
CA GLY A 102 6.05 16.06 -11.50
C GLY A 102 6.36 14.72 -10.83
N ASP A 103 5.82 13.62 -11.36
CA ASP A 103 5.97 12.25 -10.82
C ASP A 103 5.50 12.08 -9.37
N LEU A 104 4.67 13.01 -8.87
CA LEU A 104 4.04 12.90 -7.55
C LEU A 104 3.07 11.73 -7.54
N VAL A 105 3.25 10.84 -6.56
CA VAL A 105 2.36 9.70 -6.34
C VAL A 105 1.82 9.74 -4.92
N LEU A 106 0.50 9.57 -4.81
CA LEU A 106 -0.19 9.33 -3.55
C LEU A 106 -0.70 7.89 -3.52
N PHE A 107 -0.28 7.13 -2.51
CA PHE A 107 -0.83 5.82 -2.19
C PHE A 107 -1.77 5.94 -0.99
N VAL A 108 -3.05 5.71 -1.20
CA VAL A 108 -4.10 6.00 -0.22
C VAL A 108 -4.81 4.72 0.18
N MET A 109 -4.92 4.49 1.47
CA MET A 109 -5.54 3.30 2.06
C MET A 109 -6.19 3.64 3.41
N PRO A 110 -6.98 2.76 4.04
CA PRO A 110 -7.44 2.95 5.40
C PRO A 110 -6.28 3.22 6.37
N PHE A 111 -6.46 4.18 7.28
CA PHE A 111 -5.52 4.43 8.36
C PHE A 111 -5.61 3.35 9.44
N CYS A 112 -4.46 2.84 9.87
CA CYS A 112 -4.35 1.84 10.93
C CYS A 112 -3.63 2.45 12.13
N GLU A 113 -4.27 2.44 13.29
CA GLU A 113 -3.63 2.82 14.56
C GLU A 113 -2.88 1.64 15.18
N GLU A 114 -3.30 0.41 14.89
CA GLU A 114 -2.86 -0.78 15.62
C GLU A 114 -1.85 -1.59 14.81
N ALA A 115 -0.65 -1.80 15.38
CA ALA A 115 0.21 -2.89 14.97
C ALA A 115 -0.37 -4.22 15.46
N LEU A 116 -0.23 -5.27 14.65
CA LEU A 116 -0.52 -6.62 15.13
C LEU A 116 0.47 -6.96 16.24
N THR A 117 0.01 -7.66 17.28
CA THR A 117 0.91 -8.21 18.29
C THR A 117 1.83 -9.26 17.67
N LEU A 118 3.00 -9.52 18.27
CA LEU A 118 3.92 -10.56 17.78
C LEU A 118 3.25 -11.94 17.68
N SER A 119 2.38 -12.28 18.62
CA SER A 119 1.60 -13.52 18.59
C SER A 119 0.66 -13.59 17.39
N GLN A 120 0.00 -12.47 17.05
CA GLN A 120 -0.87 -12.41 15.87
C GLN A 120 -0.05 -12.53 14.57
N GLN A 121 1.05 -11.80 14.45
CA GLN A 121 1.93 -11.83 13.27
C GLN A 121 2.49 -13.23 13.02
N ASN A 122 2.89 -13.94 14.08
CA ASN A 122 3.45 -15.29 14.00
C ASN A 122 2.39 -16.40 14.00
N SER A 123 1.10 -16.06 13.94
CA SER A 123 0.05 -17.07 13.96
C SER A 123 0.05 -17.90 12.65
N PRO A 124 -0.25 -19.22 12.72
CA PRO A 124 -0.36 -20.06 11.53
C PRO A 124 -1.36 -19.52 10.50
N LYS A 125 -2.41 -18.82 10.98
CA LYS A 125 -3.41 -18.17 10.15
C LYS A 125 -2.81 -17.03 9.32
N ILE A 126 -2.03 -16.13 9.93
CA ILE A 126 -1.36 -15.04 9.19
C ILE A 126 -0.32 -15.61 8.23
N ALA A 127 0.46 -16.61 8.64
CA ALA A 127 1.43 -17.26 7.77
C ALA A 127 0.77 -17.87 6.51
N ALA A 128 -0.35 -18.58 6.67
CA ALA A 128 -1.12 -19.12 5.54
C ALA A 128 -1.69 -18.02 4.64
N GLN A 129 -2.15 -16.90 5.22
CA GLN A 129 -2.62 -15.75 4.45
C GLN A 129 -1.50 -15.04 3.70
N ILE A 130 -0.31 -14.89 4.30
CA ILE A 130 0.86 -14.33 3.60
C ILE A 130 1.25 -15.22 2.42
N LYS A 131 1.29 -16.54 2.61
CA LYS A 131 1.54 -17.49 1.52
C LYS A 131 0.48 -17.35 0.41
N GLY A 132 -0.80 -17.30 0.77
CA GLY A 132 -1.89 -17.09 -0.18
C GLY A 132 -1.77 -15.78 -0.97
N LEU A 133 -1.38 -14.69 -0.31
CA LEU A 133 -1.13 -13.42 -0.99
C LEU A 133 0.04 -13.52 -1.96
N ARG A 134 1.14 -14.17 -1.56
CA ARG A 134 2.32 -14.37 -2.42
C ARG A 134 1.96 -15.17 -3.66
N ASP A 135 1.25 -16.28 -3.51
CA ASP A 135 0.82 -17.13 -4.62
C ASP A 135 -0.09 -16.32 -5.57
N LEU A 136 -0.98 -15.48 -5.02
CA LEU A 136 -1.90 -14.63 -5.80
C LEU A 136 -1.17 -13.50 -6.55
N LEU A 137 -0.20 -12.82 -5.92
CA LEU A 137 0.64 -11.82 -6.58
C LEU A 137 1.45 -12.45 -7.70
N SER A 138 2.02 -13.64 -7.46
CA SER A 138 2.82 -14.37 -8.44
C SER A 138 1.99 -14.76 -9.66
N ALA A 139 0.76 -15.25 -9.45
CA ALA A 139 -0.17 -15.53 -10.54
C ALA A 139 -0.53 -14.27 -11.36
N ALA A 140 -0.46 -13.08 -10.76
CA ALA A 140 -0.65 -11.80 -11.44
C ALA A 140 0.65 -11.24 -12.05
N GLY A 141 1.78 -11.97 -11.98
CA GLY A 141 3.07 -11.56 -12.53
C GLY A 141 3.91 -10.66 -11.61
N TRP A 142 3.52 -10.53 -10.34
CA TRP A 142 4.13 -9.63 -9.39
C TRP A 142 4.79 -10.37 -8.22
N MET A 143 5.84 -9.77 -7.66
CA MET A 143 6.45 -10.20 -6.41
C MET A 143 6.59 -9.02 -5.46
N LEU A 144 6.56 -9.31 -4.17
CA LEU A 144 6.86 -8.39 -3.10
C LEU A 144 7.95 -9.04 -2.24
N ASP A 145 8.95 -8.27 -1.83
CA ASP A 145 10.01 -8.76 -0.94
C ASP A 145 9.42 -9.26 0.40
N ASP A 146 10.11 -10.19 1.06
CA ASP A 146 9.57 -10.93 2.22
C ASP A 146 9.32 -10.09 3.49
N TYR A 147 9.50 -8.77 3.43
CA TYR A 147 9.25 -7.85 4.52
C TYR A 147 7.79 -7.36 4.56
N TRP A 148 6.89 -8.21 5.06
CA TRP A 148 5.47 -7.90 5.18
C TRP A 148 5.17 -6.99 6.38
N GLN A 149 4.89 -5.72 6.12
CA GLN A 149 4.39 -4.81 7.16
C GLN A 149 2.88 -4.96 7.32
N LEU A 150 2.45 -5.62 8.39
CA LEU A 150 1.04 -5.79 8.71
C LEU A 150 0.57 -4.78 9.77
N ARG A 151 -0.62 -4.21 9.53
CA ARG A 151 -1.37 -3.41 10.52
C ARG A 151 -2.83 -3.81 10.51
N SER A 152 -3.54 -3.46 11.58
CA SER A 152 -4.97 -3.71 11.74
C SER A 152 -5.75 -2.39 11.69
N CYS A 153 -6.81 -2.36 10.89
CA CYS A 153 -7.83 -1.31 10.96
C CYS A 153 -9.17 -1.97 11.33
N ARG A 154 -9.78 -1.57 12.45
CA ARG A 154 -11.05 -2.15 12.94
C ARG A 154 -11.02 -3.69 13.06
N GLY A 155 -9.87 -4.24 13.46
CA GLY A 155 -9.67 -5.69 13.58
C GLY A 155 -9.37 -6.42 12.25
N TYR A 156 -9.15 -5.69 11.15
CA TYR A 156 -8.79 -6.25 9.84
C TYR A 156 -7.29 -6.09 9.57
N PRO A 157 -6.51 -7.19 9.60
CA PRO A 157 -5.10 -7.13 9.27
C PRO A 157 -4.90 -7.04 7.75
N PHE A 158 -4.01 -6.15 7.31
CA PHE A 158 -3.58 -6.09 5.92
C PHE A 158 -2.18 -5.49 5.80
N VAL A 159 -1.60 -5.68 4.62
CA VAL A 159 -0.29 -5.16 4.23
C VAL A 159 -0.41 -3.66 3.99
N ILE A 160 0.50 -2.89 4.60
CA ILE A 160 0.50 -1.43 4.52
C ILE A 160 1.55 -0.84 3.60
N ASP A 161 2.46 -1.68 3.10
CA ASP A 161 3.60 -1.26 2.28
C ASP A 161 3.72 -2.16 1.05
N PHE A 162 3.49 -1.58 -0.12
CA PHE A 162 3.67 -2.20 -1.43
C PHE A 162 4.82 -1.54 -2.21
N SER A 163 5.67 -0.76 -1.55
CA SER A 163 6.72 0.01 -2.23
C SER A 163 7.74 -0.87 -2.99
N GLU A 164 7.92 -2.11 -2.57
CA GLU A 164 8.83 -3.08 -3.21
C GLU A 164 8.11 -4.01 -4.20
N LEU A 165 6.90 -3.67 -4.64
CA LEU A 165 6.15 -4.47 -5.64
C LEU A 165 6.85 -4.39 -6.99
N LYS A 166 7.26 -5.54 -7.53
CA LYS A 166 8.10 -5.67 -8.74
C LYS A 166 7.55 -6.73 -9.67
N MET A 167 7.83 -6.65 -10.97
CA MET A 167 7.58 -7.77 -11.88
C MET A 167 8.45 -8.97 -11.52
N ILE A 168 7.89 -10.17 -11.66
CA ILE A 168 8.68 -11.40 -11.62
C ILE A 168 9.61 -11.40 -12.84
N PRO A 169 10.94 -11.58 -12.67
CA PRO A 169 11.84 -11.68 -13.80
C PRO A 169 11.41 -12.84 -14.71
N PRO A 170 11.39 -12.66 -16.04
CA PRO A 170 11.10 -13.77 -16.94
C PRO A 170 12.12 -14.88 -16.70
N GLN A 171 11.62 -16.08 -16.38
CA GLN A 171 12.45 -17.28 -16.26
C GLN A 171 13.06 -17.58 -17.63
N GLY A 172 14.32 -17.17 -17.82
CA GLY A 172 14.99 -17.22 -19.14
C GLY A 172 16.19 -16.29 -19.30
N SER A 173 16.41 -15.35 -18.39
CA SER A 173 17.70 -14.65 -18.31
C SER A 173 18.70 -15.54 -17.59
N ALA A 174 19.34 -16.45 -18.33
CA ALA A 174 20.46 -17.23 -17.84
C ALA A 174 21.54 -16.28 -17.31
N GLY A 175 21.62 -16.13 -15.99
CA GLY A 175 22.83 -15.63 -15.34
C GLY A 175 23.98 -16.60 -15.62
N PRO A 176 25.22 -16.11 -15.72
CA PRO A 176 26.35 -16.95 -16.11
C PRO A 176 26.47 -18.11 -15.13
N ARG A 177 26.55 -19.33 -15.66
CA ARG A 177 26.98 -20.50 -14.88
C ARG A 177 28.34 -20.13 -14.31
N LEU A 178 28.42 -19.95 -13.00
CA LEU A 178 29.70 -19.92 -12.31
C LEU A 178 30.32 -21.31 -12.50
N ASN A 179 31.31 -21.40 -13.39
CA ASN A 179 32.28 -22.48 -13.33
C ASN A 179 33.04 -22.29 -12.01
N ARG A 180 32.83 -23.19 -11.07
CA ARG A 180 33.83 -23.74 -10.15
C ARG A 180 33.26 -24.93 -9.41
#